data_AF-A0A9P1IVX8-F1
#
_entry.id   AF-A0A9P1IVX8-F1
#
_cell.length_a   1.000
_cell.length_b   1.000
_cell.length_c   1.000
_cell.angle_alpha   90.00
_cell.angle_beta   90.00
_cell.angle_gamma   90.00
#
_symmetry.space_group_name_H-M   'P 1'
#
loop_
_entity.id
_entity.type
_entity.pdbx_description
1 polymer ?
#
loop_
_entity_poly.entity_id
_entity_poly.type
_entity_poly.pdbx_seq_one_letter_code
_entity_poly.pdbx_strand_id
1 'polypeptide(L)'
;MRDKILLFLLFFYFVDSATDPLESIIRNGWLMIRDYGEKMISKIAIPQTMDLPQDIVAFQTDSKTLNTLSQMINTCPQSVPVSDLSGIWHITHVSKRFQQTVIFDINEAIEKLASGKSLNSRKSLFTLFKAEPTMRCLQFNVLNNSPSSPVEFSYLSSSRRSIIGNLDRPTATQTTINLANTIEIPFTILFHTTTNTNNKVVIFAQTDTLPTSCDNLLVLQSNPNGSWEGSDVILSSYSTSTNPIVKLNYCNEQQRSGPIIRPASQKRSWK
;
A
#
# COMPACT_ATOMS: atom_id res chain seq x y z
N MET A 1 2.21 43.29 42.25
CA MET A 1 2.61 41.87 42.43
C MET A 1 1.49 41.01 43.00
N ARG A 2 0.69 41.54 43.94
CA ARG A 2 -0.42 40.85 44.61
C ARG A 2 -1.53 40.37 43.64
N ASP A 3 -1.86 41.17 42.62
CA ASP A 3 -2.92 40.82 41.65
C ASP A 3 -2.53 39.70 40.67
N LYS A 4 -1.23 39.55 40.38
CA LYS A 4 -0.74 38.47 39.50
C LYS A 4 -0.76 37.11 40.19
N ILE A 5 -0.58 37.09 41.51
CA ILE A 5 -0.64 35.87 42.33
C ILE A 5 -2.09 35.41 42.51
N LEU A 6 -3.03 36.35 42.62
CA LEU A 6 -4.47 36.04 42.71
C LEU A 6 -4.99 35.41 41.40
N LEU A 7 -4.56 35.94 40.25
CA LEU A 7 -4.90 35.38 38.93
C LEU A 7 -4.28 33.99 38.71
N PHE A 8 -3.05 33.78 39.20
CA PHE A 8 -2.38 32.48 39.13
C PHE A 8 -3.06 31.45 40.03
N LEU A 9 -3.48 31.83 41.24
CA LEU A 9 -4.21 30.94 42.16
C LEU A 9 -5.64 30.65 41.67
N LEU A 10 -6.33 31.63 41.07
CA LEU A 10 -7.64 31.42 40.43
C LEU A 10 -7.55 30.48 39.23
N PHE A 11 -6.45 30.54 38.47
CA PHE A 11 -6.19 29.63 37.35
C PHE A 11 -6.00 28.19 37.84
N PHE A 12 -5.29 27.98 38.94
CA PHE A 12 -5.12 26.64 39.53
C PHE A 12 -6.41 26.13 40.21
N TYR A 13 -7.21 27.00 40.82
CA TYR A 13 -8.50 26.61 41.42
C TYR A 13 -9.54 26.15 40.38
N PHE A 14 -9.46 26.67 39.15
CA PHE A 14 -10.29 26.19 38.03
C PHE A 14 -9.82 24.85 37.43
N VAL A 15 -8.55 24.48 37.65
CA VAL A 15 -7.96 23.24 37.11
C VAL A 15 -8.31 22.01 37.97
N ASP A 16 -8.57 22.19 39.27
CA ASP A 16 -8.86 21.08 40.19
C ASP A 16 -10.32 20.56 40.15
N SER A 17 -11.23 21.23 39.43
CA SER A 17 -12.66 20.86 39.41
C SER A 17 -13.18 20.30 38.09
N ALA A 18 -12.32 20.05 37.11
CA ALA A 18 -12.71 19.44 35.84
C ALA A 18 -11.75 18.32 35.46
N THR A 19 -12.31 17.12 35.33
CA THR A 19 -11.68 15.95 34.72
C THR A 19 -10.98 16.32 33.41
N ASP A 20 -9.67 16.04 33.36
CA ASP A 20 -8.75 16.04 32.21
C ASP A 20 -8.68 17.32 31.34
N PRO A 21 -8.08 18.41 31.88
CA PRO A 21 -7.77 19.62 31.11
C PRO A 21 -6.79 19.37 29.96
N LEU A 22 -5.97 18.32 30.06
CA LEU A 22 -4.97 17.96 29.05
C LEU A 22 -5.63 17.39 27.79
N GLU A 23 -6.71 16.61 27.94
CA GLU A 23 -7.47 16.07 26.81
C GLU A 23 -8.22 17.17 26.06
N SER A 24 -8.76 18.16 26.78
CA SER A 24 -9.43 19.33 26.20
C SER A 24 -8.45 20.25 25.45
N ILE A 25 -7.23 20.46 25.97
CA ILE A 25 -6.19 21.25 25.30
C ILE A 25 -5.69 20.53 24.04
N ILE A 26 -5.46 19.21 24.11
CA ILE A 26 -5.03 18.42 22.95
C ILE A 26 -6.12 18.42 21.88
N ARG A 27 -7.38 18.21 22.26
CA ARG A 27 -8.52 18.17 21.33
C ARG A 27 -8.77 19.53 20.68
N ASN A 28 -8.69 20.63 21.43
CA ASN A 28 -8.89 21.98 20.89
C ASN A 28 -7.68 22.44 20.06
N GLY A 29 -6.45 22.07 20.45
CA GLY A 29 -5.26 22.31 19.64
C GLY A 29 -5.30 21.57 18.31
N TRP A 30 -5.80 20.33 18.30
CA TRP A 30 -5.96 19.52 17.08
C TRP A 30 -7.03 20.09 16.14
N LEU A 31 -8.13 20.62 16.68
CA LEU A 31 -9.16 21.29 15.89
C LEU A 31 -8.65 22.59 15.26
N MET A 32 -7.81 23.37 15.95
CA MET A 32 -7.17 24.56 15.37
C MET A 32 -6.16 24.22 14.27
N ILE A 33 -5.37 23.15 14.44
CA ILE A 33 -4.44 22.69 13.39
C ILE A 33 -5.21 22.19 12.16
N ARG A 34 -6.34 21.51 12.36
CA ARG A 34 -7.21 21.07 11.27
C ARG A 34 -7.77 22.28 10.49
N ASP A 35 -8.31 23.28 11.17
CA ASP A 35 -8.88 24.47 10.52
C ASP A 35 -7.79 25.32 9.81
N TYR A 36 -6.57 25.35 10.34
CA TYR A 36 -5.44 26.03 9.70
C TYR A 36 -4.93 25.24 8.48
N GLY A 37 -4.90 23.91 8.57
CA GLY A 37 -4.59 23.01 7.47
C GLY A 37 -5.60 23.09 6.34
N GLU A 38 -6.91 23.07 6.65
CA GLU A 38 -7.97 23.21 5.65
C GLU A 38 -7.92 24.58 4.95
N LYS A 39 -7.63 25.68 5.67
CA LYS A 39 -7.43 27.01 5.07
C LYS A 39 -6.16 27.15 4.23
N MET A 40 -5.11 26.39 4.54
CA MET A 40 -3.88 26.34 3.73
C MET A 40 -4.10 25.52 2.45
N ILE A 41 -4.79 24.39 2.55
CA ILE A 41 -5.08 23.52 1.40
C ILE A 41 -6.12 24.18 0.47
N SER A 42 -7.10 24.92 1.00
CA SER A 42 -8.09 25.64 0.18
C SER A 42 -7.54 26.86 -0.56
N LYS A 43 -6.32 27.31 -0.25
CA LYS A 43 -5.62 28.39 -0.97
C LYS A 43 -4.67 27.89 -2.06
N ILE A 44 -4.46 26.57 -2.14
CA ILE A 44 -3.80 25.97 -3.30
C ILE A 44 -4.89 25.80 -4.35
N ALA A 45 -5.03 26.79 -5.23
CA ALA A 45 -5.85 26.65 -6.42
C ALA A 45 -5.27 25.50 -7.25
N ILE A 46 -5.92 24.33 -7.21
CA ILE A 46 -5.67 23.25 -8.16
C ILE A 46 -6.14 23.80 -9.51
N PRO A 47 -5.26 24.06 -10.49
CA PRO A 47 -5.70 24.55 -11.79
C PRO A 47 -6.56 23.45 -12.41
N GLN A 48 -7.85 23.74 -12.56
CA GLN A 48 -8.74 22.92 -13.36
C GLN A 48 -8.26 23.01 -14.81
N THR A 49 -8.15 21.86 -15.48
CA THR A 49 -7.56 21.69 -16.81
C THR A 49 -8.35 22.34 -17.96
N MET A 50 -9.23 23.30 -17.67
CA MET A 50 -10.09 23.97 -18.65
C MET A 50 -9.73 25.44 -18.90
N ASP A 51 -8.81 26.04 -18.13
CA ASP A 51 -8.43 27.46 -18.27
C ASP A 51 -6.98 27.67 -18.77
N LEU A 52 -6.48 26.82 -19.69
CA LEU A 52 -5.25 27.12 -20.43
C LEU A 52 -5.58 27.63 -21.83
N PRO A 53 -5.40 28.94 -22.13
CA PRO A 53 -5.28 29.36 -23.51
C PRO A 53 -4.03 28.73 -24.12
N GLN A 54 -4.17 28.23 -25.34
CA GLN A 54 -3.08 27.79 -26.20
C GLN A 54 -2.21 29.01 -26.54
N ASP A 55 -1.32 29.42 -25.63
CA ASP A 55 -0.03 30.00 -25.97
C ASP A 55 0.81 30.23 -24.71
N ILE A 56 1.91 29.47 -24.66
CA ILE A 56 3.21 29.81 -24.08
C ILE A 56 3.16 30.60 -22.75
N VAL A 57 3.13 29.87 -21.63
CA VAL A 57 3.62 30.42 -20.36
C VAL A 57 4.96 29.78 -20.06
N ALA A 58 6.02 30.53 -20.37
CA ALA A 58 7.37 30.28 -19.88
C ALA A 58 7.34 30.37 -18.34
N PHE A 59 7.10 29.24 -17.69
CA PHE A 59 7.34 29.09 -16.27
C PHE A 59 8.86 29.17 -16.06
N GLN A 60 9.33 30.21 -15.37
CA GLN A 60 10.70 30.26 -14.83
C GLN A 60 10.88 29.07 -13.89
N THR A 61 11.41 27.98 -14.44
CA THR A 61 11.57 26.70 -13.77
C THR A 61 12.97 26.64 -13.19
N ASP A 62 13.07 26.67 -11.86
CA ASP A 62 14.27 26.26 -11.16
C ASP A 62 14.63 24.82 -11.59
N SER A 63 15.89 24.58 -11.93
CA SER A 63 16.36 23.26 -12.41
C SER A 63 16.12 22.13 -11.39
N LYS A 64 15.97 22.47 -10.10
CA LYS A 64 15.62 21.52 -9.03
C LYS A 64 14.17 21.06 -9.10
N THR A 65 13.22 21.93 -9.42
CA THR A 65 11.80 21.56 -9.56
C THR A 65 11.54 20.76 -10.83
N LEU A 66 12.31 21.01 -11.91
CA LEU A 66 12.28 20.18 -13.11
C LEU A 66 12.80 18.77 -12.85
N ASN A 67 13.84 18.60 -12.01
CA ASN A 67 14.33 17.28 -11.65
C ASN A 67 13.35 16.51 -10.76
N THR A 68 12.70 17.16 -9.78
CA THR A 68 11.64 16.51 -8.98
C THR A 68 10.40 16.21 -9.81
N LEU A 69 10.01 17.10 -10.73
CA LEU A 69 8.90 16.86 -11.65
C LEU A 69 9.24 15.74 -12.66
N SER A 70 10.46 15.72 -13.20
CA SER A 70 10.93 14.63 -14.07
C SER A 70 11.02 13.30 -13.32
N GLN A 71 11.42 13.30 -12.06
CA GLN A 71 11.37 12.11 -11.21
C GLN A 71 9.92 11.70 -10.89
N MET A 72 8.99 12.65 -10.77
CA MET A 72 7.55 12.38 -10.64
C MET A 72 6.91 11.87 -11.94
N ILE A 73 7.44 12.25 -13.11
CA ILE A 73 7.01 11.79 -14.45
C ILE A 73 7.95 10.68 -14.96
N ASN A 74 8.52 9.86 -14.06
CA ASN A 74 9.14 8.61 -14.51
C ASN A 74 8.02 7.67 -14.95
N THR A 75 7.81 7.60 -16.25
CA THR A 75 6.98 6.57 -16.88
C THR A 75 7.54 5.21 -16.50
N CYS A 76 6.65 4.30 -16.11
CA CYS A 76 7.03 2.94 -15.81
C CYS A 76 7.86 2.32 -16.96
N PRO A 77 8.84 1.46 -16.65
CA PRO A 77 9.60 0.74 -17.66
C PRO A 77 8.66 -0.03 -18.61
N GLN A 78 9.17 -0.40 -19.78
CA GLN A 78 8.42 -1.19 -20.76
C GLN A 78 7.86 -2.45 -20.10
N SER A 79 6.54 -2.62 -20.19
CA SER A 79 5.84 -3.76 -19.61
C SER A 79 5.92 -4.98 -20.53
N VAL A 80 5.93 -6.16 -19.93
CA VAL A 80 6.04 -7.44 -20.65
C VAL A 80 4.72 -8.20 -20.51
N PRO A 81 4.15 -8.74 -21.61
CA PRO A 81 2.93 -9.51 -21.54
C PRO A 81 3.17 -10.86 -20.85
N VAL A 82 2.25 -11.29 -19.98
CA VAL A 82 2.29 -12.63 -19.36
C VAL A 82 1.08 -13.46 -19.76
N SER A 83 1.35 -14.65 -20.28
CA SER A 83 0.33 -15.56 -20.79
C SER A 83 -0.25 -16.51 -19.74
N ASP A 84 0.47 -16.81 -18.65
CA ASP A 84 0.01 -17.73 -17.60
C ASP A 84 0.50 -17.32 -16.20
N LEU A 85 -0.44 -16.99 -15.33
CA LEU A 85 -0.21 -16.68 -13.91
C LEU A 85 -0.89 -17.69 -12.97
N SER A 86 -1.46 -18.78 -13.50
CA SER A 86 -2.19 -19.74 -12.68
C SER A 86 -1.24 -20.55 -11.79
N GLY A 87 -1.73 -20.94 -10.60
CA GLY A 87 -0.99 -21.74 -9.63
C GLY A 87 -0.55 -20.97 -8.38
N ILE A 88 0.31 -21.63 -7.60
CA ILE A 88 0.82 -21.11 -6.33
C ILE A 88 2.14 -20.39 -6.58
N TRP A 89 2.21 -19.16 -6.11
CA TRP A 89 3.39 -18.31 -6.17
C TRP A 89 3.87 -17.96 -4.76
N HIS A 90 5.17 -17.99 -4.56
CA HIS A 90 5.82 -17.57 -3.34
C HIS A 90 6.31 -16.13 -3.49
N ILE A 91 5.93 -15.26 -2.56
CA ILE A 91 6.43 -13.89 -2.53
C ILE A 91 7.80 -13.92 -1.84
N THR A 92 8.86 -13.74 -2.63
CA THR A 92 10.24 -13.88 -2.13
C THR A 92 10.93 -12.56 -1.89
N HIS A 93 10.58 -11.52 -2.65
CA HIS A 93 11.16 -10.18 -2.51
C HIS A 93 10.09 -9.11 -2.67
N VAL A 94 10.20 -8.05 -1.89
CA VAL A 94 9.32 -6.88 -1.95
C VAL A 94 10.10 -5.61 -1.70
N SER A 95 9.69 -4.49 -2.30
CA SER A 95 10.23 -3.19 -1.91
C SER A 95 9.79 -2.84 -0.48
N LYS A 96 10.67 -2.20 0.30
CA LYS A 96 10.38 -1.80 1.69
C LYS A 96 9.10 -0.98 1.80
N ARG A 97 8.88 -0.02 0.91
CA ARG A 97 7.65 0.78 0.87
C ARG A 97 6.42 -0.07 0.60
N PHE A 98 6.50 -1.04 -0.32
CA PHE A 98 5.41 -1.98 -0.59
C PHE A 98 5.04 -2.80 0.67
N GLN A 99 6.05 -3.24 1.43
CA GLN A 99 5.84 -3.92 2.70
C GLN A 99 5.16 -3.01 3.74
N GLN A 100 5.56 -1.74 3.82
CA GLN A 100 5.03 -0.79 4.79
C GLN A 100 3.65 -0.23 4.43
N THR A 101 3.26 -0.29 3.15
CA THR A 101 1.94 0.18 2.69
C THR A 101 0.99 -0.98 2.42
N VAL A 102 1.22 -1.72 1.34
CA VAL A 102 0.27 -2.72 0.82
C VAL A 102 0.16 -3.93 1.73
N ILE A 103 1.29 -4.49 2.17
CA ILE A 103 1.28 -5.67 3.05
C ILE A 103 0.65 -5.30 4.41
N PHE A 104 0.94 -4.10 4.92
CA PHE A 104 0.32 -3.59 6.14
C PHE A 104 -1.20 -3.45 5.98
N ASP A 105 -1.68 -2.86 4.88
CA ASP A 105 -3.10 -2.70 4.59
C ASP A 105 -3.80 -4.07 4.52
N ILE A 106 -3.17 -5.07 3.89
CA ILE A 106 -3.68 -6.44 3.82
C ILE A 106 -3.78 -7.07 5.23
N ASN A 107 -2.76 -6.90 6.08
CA ASN A 107 -2.82 -7.39 7.46
C ASN A 107 -3.98 -6.77 8.22
N GLU A 108 -4.11 -5.45 8.15
CA GLU A 108 -5.15 -4.73 8.88
C GLU A 108 -6.55 -5.13 8.38
N ALA A 109 -6.71 -5.32 7.07
CA ALA A 109 -7.97 -5.80 6.50
C ALA A 109 -8.33 -7.19 7.03
N ILE A 110 -7.36 -8.11 7.08
CA ILE A 110 -7.57 -9.45 7.65
C ILE A 110 -7.97 -9.35 9.13
N GLU A 111 -7.27 -8.55 9.94
CA GLU A 111 -7.59 -8.39 11.36
C GLU A 111 -8.98 -7.79 11.61
N LYS A 112 -9.35 -6.78 10.81
CA LYS A 112 -10.70 -6.19 10.87
C LYS A 112 -11.77 -7.20 10.49
N LEU A 113 -11.60 -7.91 9.38
CA LEU A 113 -12.55 -8.93 8.94
C LEU A 113 -12.65 -10.10 9.94
N ALA A 114 -11.53 -10.57 10.49
CA ALA A 114 -11.50 -11.62 11.50
C ALA A 114 -12.24 -11.23 12.78
N SER A 115 -12.17 -9.94 13.16
CA SER A 115 -12.88 -9.38 14.31
C SER A 115 -14.31 -8.90 14.00
N GLY A 116 -14.82 -9.16 12.80
CA GLY A 116 -16.16 -8.74 12.36
C GLY A 116 -16.34 -7.24 12.19
N LYS A 117 -15.23 -6.48 12.12
CA LYS A 117 -15.24 -5.02 11.93
C LYS A 117 -15.32 -4.67 10.44
N SER A 118 -15.95 -3.53 10.14
CA SER A 118 -16.00 -3.00 8.78
C SER A 118 -14.62 -2.55 8.30
N LEU A 119 -14.39 -2.71 7.00
CA LEU A 119 -13.26 -2.10 6.31
C LEU A 119 -13.63 -0.65 6.00
N ASN A 120 -12.93 0.29 6.62
CA ASN A 120 -13.11 1.72 6.33
C ASN A 120 -12.26 2.09 5.11
N SER A 121 -12.82 2.88 4.19
CA SER A 121 -12.11 3.37 3.01
C SER A 121 -11.03 4.42 3.33
N ARG A 122 -11.11 5.08 4.49
CA ARG A 122 -10.14 6.08 4.92
C ARG A 122 -9.11 5.49 5.88
N LYS A 123 -7.84 5.60 5.50
CA LYS A 123 -6.68 5.25 6.34
C LYS A 123 -6.62 6.19 7.54
N SER A 124 -6.54 5.63 8.74
CA SER A 124 -6.29 6.42 9.95
C SER A 124 -4.78 6.66 10.07
N LEU A 125 -4.35 7.88 10.40
CA LEU A 125 -2.92 8.15 10.69
C LEU A 125 -2.37 7.27 11.82
N PHE A 126 -3.25 6.73 12.68
CA PHE A 126 -2.88 5.79 13.72
C PHE A 126 -2.27 4.48 13.18
N THR A 127 -2.57 4.11 11.93
CA THR A 127 -2.00 2.90 11.31
C THR A 127 -0.50 3.03 11.09
N LEU A 128 0.03 4.25 10.95
CA LEU A 128 1.46 4.53 10.77
C LEU A 128 2.29 4.26 12.03
N PHE A 129 1.66 4.23 13.21
CA PHE A 129 2.32 4.02 14.50
C PHE A 129 2.19 2.58 15.03
N LYS A 130 1.52 1.71 14.27
CA LYS A 130 1.41 0.30 14.63
C LYS A 130 2.72 -0.43 14.32
N ALA A 131 3.04 -1.42 15.15
CA ALA A 131 4.17 -2.30 14.91
C ALA A 131 4.01 -3.01 13.55
N GLU A 132 5.13 -3.20 12.83
CA GLU A 132 5.14 -3.92 11.56
C GLU A 132 4.64 -5.37 11.78
N PRO A 133 3.75 -5.88 10.91
CA PRO A 133 3.23 -7.23 11.06
C PRO A 133 4.33 -8.27 10.86
N THR A 134 4.40 -9.25 11.75
CA THR A 134 5.32 -10.39 11.62
C THR A 134 4.74 -11.39 10.63
N MET A 135 5.16 -11.29 9.36
CA MET A 135 4.74 -12.19 8.29
C MET A 135 5.87 -13.10 7.82
N ARG A 136 5.54 -14.36 7.59
CA ARG A 136 6.42 -15.40 7.04
C ARG A 136 5.64 -16.21 6.01
N CYS A 137 6.35 -16.90 5.11
CA CYS A 137 5.72 -17.83 4.18
C CYS A 137 4.64 -17.18 3.30
N LEU A 138 4.88 -15.97 2.78
CA LEU A 138 3.88 -15.28 1.96
C LEU A 138 3.63 -16.07 0.66
N GLN A 139 2.37 -16.36 0.40
CA GLN A 139 1.90 -17.12 -0.75
C GLN A 139 0.76 -16.38 -1.45
N PHE A 140 0.80 -16.41 -2.77
CA PHE A 140 -0.20 -15.86 -3.66
C PHE A 140 -0.67 -16.97 -4.59
N ASN A 141 -1.91 -17.43 -4.42
CA ASN A 141 -2.47 -18.52 -5.19
C ASN A 141 -3.50 -17.98 -6.18
N VAL A 142 -3.29 -18.26 -7.47
CA VAL A 142 -4.17 -17.86 -8.56
C VAL A 142 -4.88 -19.09 -9.10
N LEU A 143 -6.21 -19.13 -8.98
CA LEU A 143 -6.98 -20.34 -9.23
C LEU A 143 -6.99 -20.76 -10.71
N ASN A 144 -7.13 -19.79 -11.61
CA ASN A 144 -7.23 -20.01 -13.05
C ASN A 144 -6.54 -18.88 -13.82
N ASN A 145 -6.44 -19.04 -15.14
CA ASN A 145 -5.79 -18.07 -16.01
C ASN A 145 -6.82 -17.24 -16.79
N SER A 146 -7.91 -16.83 -16.15
CA SER A 146 -8.97 -16.02 -16.78
C SER A 146 -8.69 -14.52 -16.68
N PRO A 147 -9.34 -13.65 -17.47
CA PRO A 147 -9.18 -12.19 -17.36
C PRO A 147 -9.53 -11.64 -15.97
N SER A 148 -10.48 -12.28 -15.27
CA SER A 148 -10.73 -12.07 -13.84
C SER A 148 -10.59 -13.43 -13.16
N SER A 149 -9.57 -13.59 -12.32
CA SER A 149 -9.22 -14.87 -11.70
C SER A 149 -9.32 -14.76 -10.18
N PRO A 150 -10.02 -15.67 -9.48
CA PRO A 150 -10.01 -15.69 -8.02
C PRO A 150 -8.60 -15.94 -7.48
N VAL A 151 -8.21 -15.16 -6.47
CA VAL A 151 -6.91 -15.28 -5.82
C VAL A 151 -7.02 -15.39 -4.31
N GLU A 152 -6.08 -16.12 -3.71
CA GLU A 152 -5.88 -16.17 -2.27
C GLU A 152 -4.49 -15.60 -1.95
N PHE A 153 -4.45 -14.53 -1.16
CA PHE A 153 -3.24 -14.07 -0.51
C PHE A 153 -3.18 -14.67 0.88
N SER A 154 -2.08 -15.34 1.23
CA SER A 154 -1.92 -15.99 2.53
C SER A 154 -0.51 -15.84 3.08
N TYR A 155 -0.40 -15.85 4.40
CA TYR A 155 0.88 -15.83 5.10
C TYR A 155 0.75 -16.46 6.48
N LEU A 156 1.89 -16.76 7.07
CA LEU A 156 2.02 -17.26 8.43
C LEU A 156 2.46 -16.12 9.36
N SER A 157 1.73 -15.93 10.45
CA SER A 157 2.14 -15.11 11.58
C SER A 157 2.15 -15.99 12.84
N SER A 158 1.30 -15.72 13.85
CA SER A 158 1.00 -16.67 14.93
C SER A 158 0.10 -17.82 14.47
N SER A 159 -0.77 -17.55 13.51
CA SER A 159 -1.61 -18.51 12.80
C SER A 159 -1.59 -18.21 11.30
N ARG A 160 -2.00 -19.18 10.49
CA ARG A 160 -2.19 -18.94 9.06
C ARG A 160 -3.33 -17.95 8.86
N ARG A 161 -3.03 -16.87 8.15
CA ARG A 161 -3.95 -15.80 7.79
C ARG A 161 -4.09 -15.78 6.28
N SER A 162 -5.32 -15.62 5.78
CA SER A 162 -5.57 -15.46 4.36
C SER A 162 -6.75 -14.55 4.06
N ILE A 163 -6.70 -13.98 2.86
CA ILE A 163 -7.73 -13.13 2.29
C ILE A 163 -7.94 -13.54 0.83
N ILE A 164 -9.20 -13.55 0.42
CA ILE A 164 -9.59 -13.86 -0.96
C ILE A 164 -9.92 -12.57 -1.69
N GLY A 165 -9.59 -12.55 -2.97
CA GLY A 165 -9.92 -11.47 -3.88
C GLY A 165 -9.94 -11.94 -5.33
N ASN A 166 -9.78 -10.99 -6.24
CA ASN A 166 -9.70 -11.23 -7.67
C ASN A 166 -8.43 -10.60 -8.25
N LEU A 167 -7.90 -11.24 -9.28
CA LEU A 167 -6.84 -10.74 -10.15
C LEU A 167 -7.46 -10.38 -11.48
N ASP A 168 -7.59 -9.10 -11.74
CA ASP A 168 -8.17 -8.57 -12.97
C ASP A 168 -7.04 -8.18 -13.93
N ARG A 169 -7.12 -8.65 -15.17
CA ARG A 169 -6.14 -8.46 -16.23
C ARG A 169 -6.82 -7.80 -17.42
N PRO A 170 -7.01 -6.46 -17.37
CA PRO A 170 -7.65 -5.73 -18.46
C PRO A 170 -6.81 -5.80 -19.75
N THR A 171 -5.49 -5.91 -19.62
CA THR A 171 -4.55 -6.13 -20.73
C THR A 171 -3.54 -7.21 -20.34
N ALA A 172 -2.76 -7.71 -21.30
CA ALA A 172 -1.73 -8.71 -21.03
C ALA A 172 -0.56 -8.19 -20.16
N THR A 173 -0.44 -6.86 -20.04
CA THR A 173 0.67 -6.17 -19.34
C THR A 173 0.26 -5.52 -18.03
N GLN A 174 -1.04 -5.21 -17.87
CA GLN A 174 -1.59 -4.58 -16.67
C GLN A 174 -2.38 -5.59 -15.87
N THR A 175 -2.25 -5.54 -14.56
CA THR A 175 -2.88 -6.48 -13.65
C THR A 175 -3.26 -5.76 -12.38
N THR A 176 -4.50 -5.88 -11.95
CA THR A 176 -5.01 -5.27 -10.72
C THR A 176 -5.38 -6.36 -9.75
N ILE A 177 -4.83 -6.28 -8.53
CA ILE A 177 -5.19 -7.17 -7.43
C ILE A 177 -6.27 -6.48 -6.59
N ASN A 178 -7.43 -7.10 -6.50
CA ASN A 178 -8.58 -6.61 -5.75
C ASN A 178 -8.85 -7.52 -4.55
N LEU A 179 -8.54 -7.07 -3.33
CA LEU A 179 -8.74 -7.83 -2.09
C LEU A 179 -9.84 -7.19 -1.22
N ALA A 180 -10.73 -8.04 -0.69
CA ALA A 180 -11.82 -7.65 0.20
C ALA A 180 -12.61 -6.39 -0.23
N ASN A 181 -12.77 -6.19 -1.55
CA ASN A 181 -13.50 -5.08 -2.19
C ASN A 181 -13.07 -3.67 -1.76
N THR A 182 -11.91 -3.52 -1.13
CA THR A 182 -11.45 -2.23 -0.58
C THR A 182 -9.98 -1.95 -0.86
N ILE A 183 -9.19 -3.00 -1.10
CA ILE A 183 -7.79 -2.89 -1.46
C ILE A 183 -7.71 -3.19 -2.96
N GLU A 184 -7.40 -2.15 -3.73
CA GLU A 184 -7.12 -2.23 -5.16
C GLU A 184 -5.64 -1.89 -5.35
N ILE A 185 -4.88 -2.80 -5.95
CA ILE A 185 -3.45 -2.63 -6.16
C ILE A 185 -3.16 -2.83 -7.66
N PRO A 186 -3.02 -1.74 -8.43
CA PRO A 186 -2.71 -1.82 -9.84
C PRO A 186 -1.21 -2.06 -10.04
N PHE A 187 -0.90 -3.02 -10.90
CA PHE A 187 0.44 -3.41 -11.26
C PHE A 187 0.65 -3.41 -12.78
N THR A 188 1.88 -3.20 -13.16
CA THR A 188 2.43 -3.57 -14.46
C THR A 188 3.45 -4.68 -14.28
N ILE A 189 3.65 -5.50 -15.31
CA ILE A 189 4.62 -6.59 -15.26
C ILE A 189 5.93 -6.13 -15.89
N LEU A 190 7.01 -6.13 -15.10
CA LEU A 190 8.34 -5.72 -15.56
C LEU A 190 9.13 -6.87 -16.17
N PHE A 191 8.92 -8.08 -15.64
CA PHE A 191 9.68 -9.25 -16.05
C PHE A 191 8.86 -10.50 -15.82
N HIS A 192 8.98 -11.45 -16.74
CA HIS A 192 8.58 -12.82 -16.51
C HIS A 192 9.58 -13.78 -17.19
N THR A 193 9.77 -14.95 -16.58
CA THR A 193 10.52 -16.03 -17.22
C THR A 193 9.68 -16.65 -18.34
N THR A 194 10.22 -16.64 -19.56
CA THR A 194 9.59 -17.22 -20.75
C THR A 194 9.92 -18.70 -20.95
N THR A 195 10.87 -19.24 -20.20
CA THR A 195 11.34 -20.63 -20.34
C THR A 195 10.45 -21.60 -19.54
N ASN A 196 10.19 -22.79 -20.09
CA ASN A 196 9.51 -23.91 -19.42
C ASN A 196 10.39 -24.55 -18.34
N THR A 197 10.99 -23.73 -17.49
CA THR A 197 11.70 -24.19 -16.30
C THR A 197 10.72 -24.34 -15.15
N ASN A 198 11.04 -25.24 -14.21
CA ASN A 198 10.27 -25.42 -12.98
C ASN A 198 10.36 -24.20 -12.03
N ASN A 199 11.10 -23.15 -12.41
CA ASN A 199 11.26 -21.94 -11.64
C ASN A 199 10.80 -20.72 -12.44
N LYS A 200 9.48 -20.61 -12.60
CA LYS A 200 8.86 -19.39 -13.14
C LYS A 200 9.00 -18.24 -12.15
N VAL A 201 9.40 -17.06 -12.63
CA VAL A 201 9.50 -15.81 -11.86
C VAL A 201 8.71 -14.71 -12.56
N VAL A 202 7.99 -13.92 -11.79
CA VAL A 202 7.25 -12.74 -12.26
C VAL A 202 7.55 -11.56 -11.34
N ILE A 203 7.82 -10.39 -11.92
CA ILE A 203 8.02 -9.15 -11.17
C ILE A 203 6.90 -8.18 -11.51
N PHE A 204 6.12 -7.83 -10.49
CA PHE A 204 5.12 -6.79 -10.54
C PHE A 204 5.68 -5.47 -10.03
N ALA A 205 5.33 -4.38 -10.69
CA ALA A 205 5.60 -3.03 -10.25
C ALA A 205 4.31 -2.23 -10.10
N GLN A 206 4.11 -1.66 -8.93
CA GLN A 206 2.89 -0.94 -8.58
C GLN A 206 2.83 0.40 -9.33
N THR A 207 1.72 0.70 -10.00
CA THR A 207 1.64 1.85 -10.92
C THR A 207 1.09 3.12 -10.28
N ASP A 208 0.37 3.02 -9.16
CA ASP A 208 -0.35 4.12 -8.50
C ASP A 208 0.42 4.76 -7.33
N THR A 209 1.75 4.60 -7.30
CA THR A 209 2.58 5.11 -6.20
C THR A 209 3.12 6.50 -6.48
N LEU A 210 2.96 7.41 -5.51
CA LEU A 210 3.65 8.70 -5.47
C LEU A 210 4.83 8.63 -4.49
N PRO A 211 5.97 9.28 -4.76
CA PRO A 211 6.22 10.24 -5.85
C PRO A 211 6.60 9.59 -7.20
N THR A 212 7.02 8.33 -7.21
CA THR A 212 7.55 7.62 -8.37
C THR A 212 6.72 6.38 -8.67
N SER A 213 6.13 6.32 -9.87
CA SER A 213 5.44 5.12 -10.34
C SER A 213 6.43 3.97 -10.57
N CYS A 214 6.01 2.74 -10.28
CA CYS A 214 6.78 1.51 -10.54
C CYS A 214 8.06 1.27 -9.70
N ASP A 215 8.30 2.05 -8.65
CA ASP A 215 9.38 1.79 -7.68
C ASP A 215 9.03 0.71 -6.65
N ASN A 216 7.74 0.42 -6.50
CA ASN A 216 7.23 -0.58 -5.56
C ASN A 216 7.12 -1.94 -6.26
N LEU A 217 8.07 -2.82 -5.96
CA LEU A 217 8.16 -4.14 -6.56
C LEU A 217 7.59 -5.23 -5.67
N LEU A 218 7.01 -6.22 -6.33
CA LEU A 218 6.56 -7.48 -5.77
C LEU A 218 7.09 -8.62 -6.66
N VAL A 219 7.91 -9.50 -6.10
CA VAL A 219 8.53 -10.62 -6.82
C VAL A 219 7.87 -11.93 -6.43
N LEU A 220 7.31 -12.60 -7.44
CA LEU A 220 6.68 -13.91 -7.32
C LEU A 220 7.55 -15.00 -7.94
N GLN A 221 7.73 -16.11 -7.22
CA GLN A 221 8.44 -17.29 -7.73
C GLN A 221 7.59 -18.54 -7.52
N SER A 222 7.47 -19.37 -8.55
CA SER A 222 6.80 -20.67 -8.44
C SER A 222 7.59 -21.68 -7.61
N ASN A 223 8.93 -21.61 -7.63
CA ASN A 223 9.81 -22.42 -6.79
C ASN A 223 10.86 -21.54 -6.09
N PRO A 224 10.71 -21.26 -4.78
CA PRO A 224 11.59 -20.33 -4.08
C PRO A 224 13.02 -20.87 -3.84
N ASN A 225 13.24 -22.17 -4.02
CA ASN A 225 14.57 -22.78 -3.96
C ASN A 225 15.32 -22.67 -5.30
N GLY A 226 14.64 -22.28 -6.37
CA GLY A 226 15.26 -22.12 -7.67
C GLY A 226 16.06 -20.82 -7.74
N SER A 227 17.30 -20.92 -8.20
CA SER A 227 18.02 -19.74 -8.70
C SER A 227 17.39 -19.28 -10.01
N TRP A 228 17.42 -17.98 -10.26
CA TRP A 228 17.05 -17.40 -11.55
C TRP A 228 18.17 -16.45 -11.97
N GLU A 229 18.74 -16.70 -13.14
CA GLU A 229 19.84 -15.90 -13.67
C GLU A 229 19.35 -14.47 -13.95
N GLY A 230 20.15 -13.47 -13.56
CA GLY A 230 19.81 -12.05 -13.75
C GLY A 230 19.00 -11.42 -12.63
N SER A 231 18.66 -12.17 -11.56
CA SER A 231 17.95 -11.65 -10.39
C SER A 231 18.61 -10.42 -9.80
N ASP A 232 19.93 -10.48 -9.61
CA ASP A 232 20.66 -9.46 -8.87
C ASP A 232 20.76 -8.18 -9.71
N VAL A 233 20.86 -8.29 -11.03
CA VAL A 233 20.90 -7.15 -11.95
C VAL A 233 19.55 -6.44 -12.02
N ILE A 234 18.46 -7.20 -12.18
CA ILE A 234 17.11 -6.61 -12.22
C ILE A 234 16.77 -6.00 -10.87
N LEU A 235 16.94 -6.74 -9.77
CA LEU A 235 16.59 -6.25 -8.43
C LEU A 235 17.46 -5.06 -7.99
N SER A 236 18.77 -5.06 -8.30
CA SER A 236 19.65 -3.92 -7.96
C SER A 236 19.26 -2.64 -8.69
N SER A 237 18.70 -2.73 -9.90
CA SER A 237 18.27 -1.57 -10.69
C SER A 237 17.09 -0.82 -10.07
N TYR A 238 16.25 -1.51 -9.29
CA TYR A 238 15.09 -0.92 -8.61
C TYR A 238 15.28 -0.77 -7.10
N SER A 239 16.34 -1.35 -6.53
CA SER A 239 16.65 -1.23 -5.11
C SER A 239 17.36 0.09 -4.82
N THR A 240 16.68 1.02 -4.16
CA THR A 240 17.25 2.30 -3.74
C THR A 240 17.57 2.32 -2.24
N SER A 241 18.39 3.27 -1.78
CA SER A 241 18.69 3.42 -0.35
C SER A 241 17.45 3.75 0.50
N THR A 242 16.48 4.45 -0.08
CA THR A 242 15.22 4.86 0.57
C THR A 242 14.11 3.82 0.41
N ASN A 243 14.17 2.98 -0.62
CA ASN A 243 13.23 1.89 -0.88
C ASN A 243 13.99 0.60 -1.27
N PRO A 244 14.74 -0.01 -0.33
CA PRO A 244 15.50 -1.22 -0.63
C PRO A 244 14.58 -2.41 -0.87
N ILE A 245 15.03 -3.35 -1.69
CA ILE A 245 14.34 -4.62 -1.87
C ILE A 245 14.69 -5.53 -0.69
N VAL A 246 13.65 -5.99 0.00
CA VAL A 246 13.75 -6.86 1.16
C VAL A 246 13.43 -8.29 0.74
N LYS A 247 14.33 -9.21 1.09
CA LYS A 247 14.10 -10.65 0.94
C LYS A 247 13.20 -11.13 2.08
N LEU A 248 12.13 -11.83 1.73
CA LEU A 248 11.20 -12.42 2.67
C LEU A 248 11.52 -13.90 2.90
N ASN A 249 11.23 -14.38 4.11
CA ASN A 249 11.35 -15.79 4.44
C ASN A 249 10.21 -16.56 3.77
N TYR A 250 10.56 -17.49 2.89
CA TYR A 250 9.63 -18.44 2.28
C TYR A 250 9.63 -19.76 3.03
N CYS A 251 8.62 -20.58 2.77
CA CYS A 251 8.43 -21.88 3.41
C CYS A 251 8.08 -22.91 2.36
N ASN A 252 8.71 -24.09 2.46
CA ASN A 252 8.53 -25.20 1.53
C ASN A 252 7.23 -26.00 1.79
N GLU A 253 6.54 -25.76 2.90
CA GLU A 253 5.35 -26.53 3.27
C GLU A 253 4.04 -25.79 2.96
N GLN A 254 3.15 -26.49 2.25
CA GLN A 254 1.70 -26.24 2.30
C GLN A 254 1.17 -26.65 3.68
N GLN A 255 1.37 -25.83 4.71
CA GLN A 255 0.65 -26.02 5.96
C GLN A 255 -0.84 -25.66 5.74
N ARG A 256 -1.64 -26.70 5.51
CA ARG A 256 -3.10 -26.65 5.43
C ARG A 256 -3.69 -26.33 6.80
N SER A 257 -4.84 -25.67 6.75
CA SER A 257 -5.76 -25.24 7.82
C SER A 257 -5.32 -24.03 8.67
N GLY A 258 -5.58 -22.83 8.14
CA GLY A 258 -5.99 -21.67 8.94
C GLY A 258 -7.39 -21.23 8.49
N PRO A 259 -8.12 -20.45 9.30
CA PRO A 259 -9.45 -19.98 8.92
C PRO A 259 -9.37 -19.09 7.66
N ILE A 260 -10.06 -19.50 6.60
CA ILE A 260 -10.21 -18.70 5.38
C ILE A 260 -11.23 -17.60 5.66
N ILE A 261 -10.79 -16.35 5.71
CA ILE A 261 -11.66 -15.21 5.97
C ILE A 261 -12.23 -14.74 4.63
N ARG A 262 -13.54 -14.94 4.45
CA ARG A 262 -14.30 -14.42 3.31
C ARG A 262 -14.95 -13.09 3.70
N PRO A 263 -14.97 -12.08 2.82
CA PRO A 263 -15.80 -10.91 3.04
C PRO A 263 -17.26 -11.36 3.16
N ALA A 264 -17.95 -10.95 4.22
CA ALA A 264 -19.38 -11.17 4.31
C ALA A 264 -20.04 -10.45 3.13
N SER A 265 -20.81 -11.18 2.32
CA SER A 265 -21.60 -10.60 1.25
C SER A 265 -22.46 -9.48 1.83
N GLN A 266 -22.19 -8.23 1.44
CA GLN A 266 -23.07 -7.12 1.72
C GLN A 266 -24.43 -7.49 1.11
N LYS A 267 -25.41 -7.82 1.97
CA LYS A 267 -26.80 -7.97 1.55
C LYS A 267 -27.18 -6.66 0.85
N ARG A 268 -27.35 -6.70 -0.47
CA ARG A 268 -28.01 -5.63 -1.22
C ARG A 268 -29.41 -5.50 -0.64
N SER A 269 -29.62 -4.48 0.19
CA SER A 269 -30.95 -4.01 0.57
C SER A 269 -31.54 -3.37 -0.67
N TRP A 270 -32.39 -4.11 -1.38
CA TRP A 270 -33.30 -3.52 -2.35
C TRP A 270 -34.32 -2.68 -1.57
N LYS A 271 -34.36 -1.39 -1.84
CA LYS A 271 -35.53 -0.53 -1.65
C LYS A 271 -35.98 -0.09 -3.02
#